data_AF-A0A381V5Z6-F1
#
_entry.id   AF-A0A381V5Z6-F1
#
_cell.length_a   1.000
_cell.length_b   1.000
_cell.length_c   1.000
_cell.angle_alpha   90.00
_cell.angle_beta   90.00
_cell.angle_gamma   90.00
#
_symmetry.space_group_name_H-M   'P 1'
#
loop_
_entity.id
_entity.type
_entity.pdbx_description
1 polymer ?
#
loop_
_entity_poly.entity_id
_entity_poly.type
_entity_poly.pdbx_seq_one_letter_code
_entity_poly.pdbx_strand_id
1 'polypeptide(L)'
;MEKVEYVGTVYLLDHKYPEPLINHSIKKLQQFGIKKDDIEITDAPENPKVGSIVVEVFPYHMEIARVRTIRNASFISGSVATVELKTDTEGNYID
;
A
#
# COMPACT_ATOMS: atom_id res chain seq x y z
N MET A 1 14.03 -9.23 2.43
CA MET A 1 13.15 -8.08 2.74
C MET A 1 12.53 -8.32 4.10
N GLU A 2 12.45 -7.30 4.94
CA GLU A 2 11.72 -7.39 6.22
C GLU A 2 10.23 -7.55 5.94
N LYS A 3 9.55 -8.40 6.73
CA LYS A 3 8.11 -8.56 6.63
C LYS A 3 7.43 -7.40 7.34
N VAL A 4 6.36 -6.87 6.75
CA VAL A 4 5.54 -5.84 7.40
C VAL A 4 4.55 -6.55 8.32
N GLU A 5 4.63 -6.27 9.62
CA GLU A 5 3.58 -6.68 10.56
C GLU A 5 2.38 -5.73 10.46
N TYR A 6 1.19 -6.31 10.34
CA TYR A 6 -0.08 -5.59 10.20
C TYR A 6 -1.21 -6.28 10.96
N VAL A 7 -2.23 -5.49 11.32
CA VAL A 7 -3.46 -5.99 11.94
C VAL A 7 -4.66 -5.58 11.09
N GLY A 8 -5.47 -6.57 10.71
CA GLY A 8 -6.66 -6.35 9.90
C GLY A 8 -6.32 -6.07 8.44
N THR A 9 -7.13 -5.22 7.81
CA THR A 9 -7.05 -4.90 6.38
C THR A 9 -5.82 -4.05 6.05
N VAL A 10 -5.26 -4.30 4.88
CA VAL A 10 -4.28 -3.45 4.21
C VAL A 10 -5.00 -2.64 3.14
N TYR A 11 -4.98 -1.32 3.26
CA TYR A 11 -5.62 -0.43 2.30
C TYR A 11 -4.60 0.00 1.25
N LEU A 12 -4.82 -0.39 -0.01
CA LEU A 12 -4.05 0.12 -1.15
C LEU A 12 -4.82 1.28 -1.77
N LEU A 13 -4.24 2.48 -1.68
CA LEU A 13 -4.89 3.69 -2.16
C LEU A 13 -4.84 3.75 -3.69
N ASP A 14 -6.02 3.74 -4.32
CA ASP A 14 -6.16 3.85 -5.77
C ASP A 14 -6.92 5.14 -6.13
N HIS A 15 -6.21 6.07 -6.77
CA HIS A 15 -6.78 7.32 -7.29
C HIS A 15 -7.12 7.23 -8.78
N LYS A 16 -7.55 6.04 -9.24
CA LYS A 16 -7.77 5.68 -10.66
C LYS A 16 -6.45 5.57 -11.43
N TYR A 17 -5.47 4.94 -10.80
CA TYR A 17 -4.19 4.66 -11.42
C TYR A 17 -4.31 3.60 -12.51
N PRO A 18 -3.34 3.53 -13.44
CA PRO A 18 -3.30 2.47 -14.44
C PRO A 18 -3.24 1.10 -13.77
N GLU A 19 -4.02 0.14 -14.30
CA GLU A 19 -4.06 -1.24 -13.80
C GLU A 19 -2.67 -1.89 -13.64
N PRO A 20 -1.70 -1.67 -14.55
CA PRO A 20 -0.34 -2.21 -14.39
C PRO A 20 0.37 -1.74 -13.10
N LEU A 21 0.16 -0.48 -12.70
CA LEU A 21 0.76 0.10 -11.49
C LEU A 21 0.16 -0.55 -10.23
N ILE A 22 -1.17 -0.68 -10.19
CA ILE A 22 -1.87 -1.32 -9.06
C ILE A 22 -1.46 -2.80 -8.95
N ASN A 23 -1.47 -3.53 -10.06
CA ASN A 23 -1.07 -4.94 -10.09
C ASN A 23 0.38 -5.14 -9.64
N HIS A 24 1.30 -4.26 -10.07
CA HIS A 24 2.69 -4.32 -9.64
C HIS A 24 2.83 -4.00 -8.14
N SER A 25 2.10 -3.00 -7.64
CA SER A 25 2.10 -2.63 -6.22
C SER A 25 1.63 -3.80 -5.34
N ILE A 26 0.54 -4.48 -5.71
CA ILE A 26 0.04 -5.68 -5.01
C ILE A 26 1.11 -6.76 -4.97
N LYS A 27 1.78 -7.02 -6.10
CA LYS A 27 2.85 -8.02 -6.18
C LYS A 27 4.03 -7.67 -5.26
N LYS A 28 4.42 -6.39 -5.19
CA LYS A 28 5.44 -5.92 -4.25
C LYS A 28 5.00 -6.11 -2.81
N LEU A 29 3.77 -5.77 -2.44
CA LEU A 29 3.25 -5.97 -1.07
C LEU A 29 3.29 -7.45 -0.65
N GLN A 30 3.02 -8.39 -1.57
CA GLN A 30 3.16 -9.82 -1.29
C GLN A 30 4.60 -10.22 -0.93
N GLN A 31 5.61 -9.56 -1.50
CA GLN A 31 7.03 -9.78 -1.14
C GLN A 31 7.34 -9.32 0.30
N PHE A 32 6.56 -8.38 0.85
CA PHE A 32 6.61 -7.96 2.26
C PHE A 32 5.77 -8.86 3.19
N GLY A 33 5.18 -9.94 2.68
CA GLY A 33 4.39 -10.89 3.46
C GLY A 33 2.93 -10.52 3.64
N ILE A 34 2.42 -9.52 2.92
CA ILE A 34 1.00 -9.15 2.93
C ILE A 34 0.22 -10.11 2.02
N LYS A 35 -0.86 -10.69 2.54
CA LYS A 35 -1.71 -11.58 1.74
C LYS A 35 -2.60 -10.76 0.81
N LYS A 36 -2.81 -11.23 -0.42
CA LYS A 36 -3.67 -10.55 -1.41
C LYS A 36 -5.10 -10.39 -0.90
N ASP A 37 -5.63 -11.40 -0.21
CA ASP A 37 -7.00 -11.39 0.33
C ASP A 37 -7.19 -10.36 1.46
N ASP A 38 -6.10 -9.89 2.06
CA ASP A 38 -6.13 -8.84 3.08
C ASP A 38 -6.03 -7.43 2.48
N ILE A 39 -5.83 -7.31 1.16
CA ILE A 39 -5.69 -6.02 0.45
C ILE A 39 -7.05 -5.56 -0.04
N GLU A 40 -7.46 -4.38 0.43
CA GLU A 40 -8.60 -3.64 -0.05
C GLU A 40 -8.11 -2.48 -0.92
N ILE A 41 -8.56 -2.43 -2.17
CA ILE A 41 -8.27 -1.33 -3.09
C ILE A 41 -9.38 -0.31 -2.94
N THR A 42 -9.04 0.90 -2.50
CA THR A 42 -10.02 1.96 -2.22
C THR A 42 -9.36 3.34 -2.34
N ASP A 43 -10.11 4.39 -2.63
CA ASP A 43 -9.65 5.77 -2.54
C ASP A 43 -9.80 6.34 -1.11
N ALA A 44 -10.71 5.76 -0.32
CA ALA A 44 -11.05 6.20 1.03
C ALA A 44 -11.29 4.98 1.95
N PRO A 45 -10.35 4.65 2.85
CA PRO A 45 -10.55 3.60 3.85
C PRO A 45 -11.72 3.92 4.77
N GLU A 46 -12.78 3.10 4.76
CA GLU A 46 -14.00 3.38 5.54
C GLU A 46 -13.82 3.17 7.05
N ASN A 47 -13.09 2.12 7.47
CA ASN A 47 -12.94 1.77 8.87
C ASN A 47 -11.54 1.24 9.24
N PRO A 48 -10.48 2.02 8.99
CA PRO A 48 -9.13 1.62 9.36
C PRO A 48 -9.00 1.47 10.88
N LYS A 49 -8.12 0.58 11.34
CA LYS A 49 -7.83 0.37 12.76
C LYS A 49 -6.42 0.83 13.07
N VAL A 50 -6.13 1.13 14.34
CA VAL A 50 -4.74 1.32 14.78
C VAL A 50 -3.99 0.02 14.51
N GLY A 51 -2.84 0.12 13.83
CA GLY A 51 -2.06 -1.03 13.36
C GLY A 51 -2.40 -1.51 11.93
N SER A 52 -3.47 -1.00 11.32
CA SER A 52 -3.72 -1.21 9.88
C SER A 52 -2.60 -0.59 9.04
N ILE A 53 -2.37 -1.17 7.87
CA ILE A 53 -1.45 -0.62 6.87
C ILE A 53 -2.24 0.13 5.82
N VAL A 54 -1.73 1.29 5.46
CA VAL A 54 -2.20 2.11 4.35
C VAL A 54 -1.03 2.28 3.40
N VAL A 55 -1.26 1.99 2.13
CA VAL A 55 -0.25 2.03 1.08
C VAL A 55 -0.63 3.12 0.09
N GLU A 56 0.19 4.16 0.04
CA GLU A 56 0.04 5.23 -0.94
C GLU A 56 0.90 4.90 -2.16
N VAL A 57 0.29 4.96 -3.35
CA VAL A 57 0.93 4.54 -4.60
C VAL A 57 1.31 5.77 -5.42
N PHE A 58 2.58 5.85 -5.81
CA PHE A 58 3.10 6.82 -6.76
C PHE A 58 3.65 6.10 -8.00
N PRO A 59 3.88 6.80 -9.12
CA PRO A 59 4.39 6.15 -10.34
C PRO A 59 5.73 5.41 -10.20
N TYR A 60 6.60 5.84 -9.28
CA TYR A 60 7.97 5.29 -9.16
C TYR A 60 8.26 4.66 -7.79
N HIS A 61 7.32 4.77 -6.85
CA HIS A 61 7.46 4.18 -5.54
C HIS A 61 6.08 4.04 -4.89
N MET A 62 6.00 3.22 -3.85
CA MET A 62 4.87 3.22 -2.93
C MET A 62 5.36 3.45 -1.51
N GLU A 63 4.54 4.13 -0.72
CA GLU A 63 4.80 4.34 0.69
C GLU A 63 3.89 3.44 1.52
N ILE A 64 4.51 2.56 2.29
CA ILE A 64 3.84 1.71 3.27
C ILE A 64 3.82 2.48 4.59
N ALA A 65 2.64 2.87 5.05
CA ALA A 65 2.44 3.57 6.31
C ALA A 65 1.56 2.76 7.26
N ARG A 66 1.80 2.91 8.57
CA ARG A 66 0.99 2.26 9.61
C ARG A 66 0.13 3.28 10.32
N VAL A 67 -1.16 3.00 10.46
CA VAL A 67 -2.09 3.81 11.25
C VAL A 67 -1.67 3.80 12.72
N ARG A 68 -1.38 4.98 13.28
CA ARG A 68 -0.94 5.16 14.67
C ARG A 68 -2.05 5.70 15.57
N THR A 69 -2.96 6.49 15.02
CA THR A 69 -4.04 7.12 15.79
C THR A 69 -5.25 7.34 14.89
N ILE A 70 -6.45 7.19 15.45
CA ILE A 70 -7.72 7.51 14.78
C ILE A 70 -8.45 8.56 15.61
N ARG A 71 -8.92 9.63 14.98
CA ARG A 71 -9.69 10.71 15.60
C ARG A 71 -10.67 11.28 14.58
N ASN A 72 -11.93 11.48 14.99
CA ASN A 72 -12.94 12.17 14.19
C ASN A 72 -13.07 11.63 12.74
N ALA A 73 -13.15 10.31 12.58
CA ALA A 73 -13.20 9.62 11.28
C ALA A 73 -11.98 9.86 10.36
N SER A 74 -10.89 10.46 10.87
CA SER A 74 -9.60 10.54 10.20
C SER A 74 -8.58 9.66 10.92
N PHE A 75 -7.55 9.25 10.20
CA PHE A 75 -6.41 8.54 10.77
C PHE A 75 -5.10 9.29 10.53
N ILE A 76 -4.17 9.13 11.46
CA ILE A 76 -2.78 9.58 11.33
C ILE A 76 -1.94 8.33 11.18
N SER A 77 -1.28 8.18 10.04
CA SER A 77 -0.32 7.14 9.78
C SER A 77 1.12 7.67 9.89
N GLY A 78 2.07 6.76 10.06
CA GLY A 78 3.48 7.09 9.93
C GLY A 78 4.16 6.08 9.02
N SER A 79 5.09 6.57 8.19
CA SER A 79 5.87 5.77 7.26
C SER A 79 6.55 4.58 7.97
N VAL A 80 6.50 3.43 7.31
CA VAL A 80 7.16 2.17 7.71
C VAL A 80 8.24 1.84 6.71
N ALA A 81 7.93 1.95 5.41
CA ALA A 81 8.87 1.68 4.34
C ALA A 81 8.47 2.44 3.07
N THR A 82 9.48 2.84 2.30
CA THR A 82 9.31 3.28 0.91
C THR A 82 9.84 2.19 0.01
N VAL A 83 9.03 1.78 -0.97
CA VAL A 83 9.36 0.69 -1.90
C VAL A 83 9.41 1.26 -3.30
N GLU A 84 10.55 1.11 -3.96
CA GLU A 84 10.71 1.51 -5.36
C GLU A 84 9.85 0.61 -6.28
N LEU A 85 9.18 1.25 -7.25
CA LEU A 85 8.44 0.59 -8.32
C LEU A 85 9.23 0.84 -9.62
N LYS A 86 9.99 -0.17 -10.04
CA LYS A 86 10.89 -0.04 -11.17
C LYS A 86 10.15 -0.20 -12.48
N THR A 87 10.61 0.53 -13.50
CA THR A 87 10.16 0.35 -14.87
C THR A 87 11.35 0.03 -15.78
N ASP A 88 11.09 -0.70 -16.86
CA ASP A 88 12.03 -0.81 -17.96
C ASP A 88 12.10 0.49 -18.79
N THR A 89 12.85 0.47 -19.89
CA THR A 89 13.00 1.61 -20.80
C THR A 89 11.73 1.96 -21.58
N GLU A 90 10.77 1.05 -21.63
CA GLU A 90 9.48 1.22 -22.31
C GLU A 90 8.38 1.70 -21.34
N GLY A 91 8.68 1.76 -20.03
CA GLY A 91 7.75 2.18 -18.99
C GLY A 91 6.92 1.02 -18.41
N ASN A 92 7.27 -0.23 -18.71
CA ASN A 92 6.61 -1.39 -18.11
C ASN A 92 7.17 -1.66 -16.71
N TYR A 93 6.30 -1.91 -15.74
CA TYR A 93 6.73 -2.24 -14.38
C TYR A 93 7.43 -3.60 -14.30
N ILE A 94 8.60 -3.63 -13.66
CA ILE A 94 9.46 -4.82 -13.54
C ILE A 94 9.82 -5.09 -12.08
N ASP A 95 10.06 -6.36 -11.75
CA ASP A 95 10.43 -6.76 -10.39
C ASP A 95 11.89 -6.52 -10.01
#